data_AF-A0A1W0CK17-F1
#
_entry.id   AF-A0A1W0CK17-F1
#
_cell.length_a   1.000
_cell.length_b   1.000
_cell.length_c   1.000
_cell.angle_alpha   90.00
_cell.angle_beta   90.00
_cell.angle_gamma   90.00
#
_symmetry.space_group_name_H-M   'P 1'
#
loop_
_entity.id
_entity.type
_entity.pdbx_description
1 polymer ?
#
loop_
_entity_poly.entity_id
_entity_poly.type
_entity_poly.pdbx_seq_one_letter_code
_entity_poly.pdbx_strand_id
1 'polypeptide(L)'
;MSVKRPFRRHDAAGQAESVQEPSFAVCLPPRLRLYCMAVPANASDQEAYRMGREFAGHYIAHVAHHPCAGEDSLLARMAEHADFTAEGLEGEYWAGFFSLLEEAVLSAAECLDADDKAGGSIH
;
A
#
# COMPACT_ATOMS: atom_id res chain seq x y z
N MET A 1 50.26 -6.68 -35.10
CA MET A 1 50.03 -6.53 -33.64
C MET A 1 49.00 -5.43 -33.46
N SER A 2 47.75 -5.77 -33.12
CA SER A 2 46.61 -4.83 -33.10
C SER A 2 46.26 -4.47 -31.66
N VAL A 3 46.38 -3.19 -31.30
CA VAL A 3 46.15 -2.70 -29.93
C VAL A 3 44.65 -2.47 -29.73
N LYS A 4 43.99 -3.33 -28.94
CA LYS A 4 42.60 -3.13 -28.51
C LYS A 4 42.51 -1.96 -27.53
N ARG A 5 41.82 -0.88 -27.91
CA ARG A 5 41.45 0.20 -26.99
C ARG A 5 40.39 -0.30 -26.00
N PRO A 6 40.44 0.09 -24.71
CA PRO A 6 39.40 -0.28 -23.78
C PRO A 6 38.15 0.56 -24.08
N PHE A 7 37.03 -0.12 -24.26
CA PHE A 7 35.72 0.50 -24.26
C PHE A 7 35.52 1.18 -22.90
N ARG A 8 35.41 2.53 -22.90
CA ARG A 8 34.80 3.26 -21.79
C ARG A 8 33.38 2.73 -21.66
N ARG A 9 33.12 1.94 -20.62
CA ARG A 9 31.77 1.83 -20.08
C ARG A 9 31.43 3.21 -19.57
N HIS A 10 30.51 3.88 -20.25
CA HIS A 10 29.70 4.87 -19.58
C HIS A 10 28.88 4.07 -18.57
N ASP A 11 29.41 3.93 -17.36
CA ASP A 11 28.58 3.67 -16.19
C ASP A 11 27.67 4.89 -16.10
N ALA A 12 26.50 4.79 -16.73
CA ALA A 12 25.37 5.63 -16.41
C ALA A 12 25.00 5.28 -14.96
N ALA A 13 25.75 5.87 -14.03
CA ALA A 13 25.30 6.10 -12.67
C ALA A 13 24.13 7.08 -12.77
N GLY A 14 22.98 6.57 -13.24
CA GLY A 14 21.70 7.09 -12.82
C GLY A 14 21.73 7.00 -11.30
N GLN A 15 21.78 8.17 -10.69
CA GLN A 15 21.64 8.34 -9.25
C GLN A 15 20.47 7.45 -8.82
N ALA A 16 20.77 6.44 -8.02
CA ALA A 16 19.75 5.85 -7.18
C ALA A 16 19.36 6.95 -6.20
N GLU A 17 18.40 7.80 -6.60
CA GLU A 17 17.65 8.63 -5.67
C GLU A 17 17.25 7.70 -4.54
N SER A 18 17.66 8.04 -3.32
CA SER A 18 17.34 7.22 -2.16
C SER A 18 15.83 7.10 -2.11
N VAL A 19 15.31 5.91 -2.43
CA VAL A 19 13.89 5.58 -2.31
C VAL A 19 13.57 5.66 -0.82
N GLN A 20 13.18 6.85 -0.38
CA GLN A 20 12.93 7.14 1.02
C GLN A 20 11.62 6.46 1.38
N GLU A 21 11.67 5.52 2.32
CA GLU A 21 10.48 4.81 2.78
C GLU A 21 9.38 5.80 3.20
N PRO A 22 8.10 5.49 2.94
CA PRO A 22 7.00 6.36 3.35
C PRO A 22 7.03 6.64 4.85
N SER A 23 6.61 7.84 5.26
CA SER A 23 6.63 8.29 6.67
C SER A 23 5.94 7.30 7.63
N PHE A 24 4.83 6.70 7.19
CA PHE A 24 4.04 5.73 7.96
C PHE A 24 4.71 4.36 8.11
N ALA A 25 5.77 4.05 7.35
CA ALA A 25 6.48 2.77 7.42
C ALA A 25 7.05 2.49 8.82
N VAL A 26 7.31 3.54 9.61
CA VAL A 26 7.75 3.44 11.02
C VAL A 26 6.72 2.75 11.92
N CYS A 27 5.43 2.88 11.58
CA CYS A 27 4.34 2.30 12.37
C CYS A 27 4.06 0.85 12.01
N LEU A 28 4.60 0.35 10.90
CA LEU A 28 4.25 -0.96 10.36
C LEU A 28 4.98 -2.09 11.10
N PRO A 29 4.28 -3.22 11.36
CA PRO A 29 4.93 -4.47 11.71
C PRO A 29 5.98 -4.86 10.65
N PRO A 30 7.09 -5.53 11.03
CA PRO A 30 8.18 -5.85 10.11
C PRO A 30 7.73 -6.55 8.82
N ARG A 31 6.72 -7.44 8.91
CA ARG A 31 6.17 -8.13 7.74
C ARG A 31 5.42 -7.20 6.78
N LEU A 32 4.69 -6.21 7.29
CA LEU A 32 3.94 -5.26 6.46
C LEU A 32 4.86 -4.21 5.83
N ARG A 33 5.93 -3.83 6.53
CA ARG A 33 6.93 -2.90 6.01
C ARG A 33 7.58 -3.37 4.70
N LEU A 34 7.68 -4.70 4.48
CA LEU A 34 8.19 -5.27 3.23
C LEU A 34 7.34 -4.93 2.00
N TYR A 35 6.05 -4.65 2.19
CA TYR A 35 5.10 -4.32 1.13
C TYR A 35 4.82 -2.81 1.02
N CYS A 36 5.41 -2.03 1.92
CA CYS A 36 5.35 -0.58 1.92
C CYS A 36 6.50 -0.04 1.07
N MET A 37 6.25 0.10 -0.22
CA MET A 37 7.22 0.69 -1.15
C MET A 37 6.98 2.18 -1.29
N ALA A 38 8.06 2.97 -1.34
CA ALA A 38 7.94 4.37 -1.73
C ALA A 38 7.58 4.46 -3.21
N VAL A 39 6.70 5.40 -3.55
CA VAL A 39 6.31 5.63 -4.93
C VAL A 39 7.50 6.24 -5.69
N PRO A 40 7.95 5.65 -6.81
CA PRO A 40 9.02 6.24 -7.61
C PRO A 40 8.68 7.66 -8.07
N ALA A 41 9.64 8.59 -8.04
CA ALA A 41 9.40 9.98 -8.42
C ALA A 41 8.95 10.15 -9.89
N ASN A 42 9.24 9.17 -10.73
CA ASN A 42 8.84 9.11 -12.14
C ASN A 42 7.60 8.23 -12.39
N ALA A 43 6.94 7.73 -11.34
CA ALA A 43 5.70 6.98 -11.49
C ALA A 43 4.58 7.88 -12.03
N SER A 44 3.63 7.26 -12.72
CA SER A 44 2.35 7.88 -13.05
C SER A 44 1.39 7.83 -11.85
N ASP A 45 0.40 8.71 -11.85
CA ASP A 45 -0.71 8.72 -10.89
C ASP A 45 -1.39 7.34 -10.80
N GLN A 46 -1.63 6.71 -11.95
CA GLN A 46 -2.22 5.37 -12.00
C GLN A 46 -1.32 4.30 -11.39
N GLU A 47 0.00 4.41 -11.51
CA GLU A 47 0.94 3.51 -10.86
C GLU A 47 0.93 3.69 -9.35
N ALA A 48 0.95 4.93 -8.87
CA ALA A 48 0.85 5.25 -7.44
C ALA A 48 -0.44 4.67 -6.84
N TYR A 49 -1.58 4.88 -7.51
CA TYR A 49 -2.87 4.31 -7.13
C TYR A 49 -2.84 2.78 -7.05
N ARG A 50 -2.26 2.09 -8.03
CA ARG A 50 -2.12 0.62 -8.00
C ARG A 50 -1.23 0.14 -6.85
N MET A 51 -0.13 0.85 -6.58
CA MET A 51 0.75 0.53 -5.45
C MET A 51 0.03 0.68 -4.11
N GLY A 52 -0.78 1.73 -3.97
CA GLY A 52 -1.64 1.91 -2.80
C GLY A 52 -2.61 0.74 -2.58
N ARG A 53 -3.27 0.30 -3.65
CA ARG A 53 -4.16 -0.88 -3.61
C ARG A 53 -3.42 -2.17 -3.26
N GLU A 54 -2.24 -2.40 -3.83
CA GLU A 54 -1.42 -3.57 -3.52
C GLU A 54 -1.06 -3.61 -2.02
N PHE A 55 -0.62 -2.48 -1.48
CA PHE A 55 -0.32 -2.37 -0.06
C PHE A 55 -1.56 -2.57 0.82
N ALA A 56 -2.73 -2.03 0.43
CA ALA A 56 -3.99 -2.28 1.13
C ALA A 56 -4.36 -3.77 1.16
N GLY A 57 -4.10 -4.53 0.09
CA GLY A 57 -4.32 -5.97 0.06
C GLY A 57 -3.46 -6.70 1.10
N HIS A 58 -2.18 -6.33 1.21
CA HIS A 58 -1.29 -6.87 2.24
C HIS A 58 -1.72 -6.46 3.65
N TYR A 59 -2.15 -5.21 3.83
CA TYR A 59 -2.72 -4.72 5.08
C TYR A 59 -3.94 -5.54 5.51
N ILE A 60 -4.93 -5.74 4.63
CA ILE A 60 -6.15 -6.52 4.90
C ILE A 60 -5.79 -7.96 5.30
N ALA A 61 -4.91 -8.62 4.53
CA ALA A 61 -4.46 -9.97 4.84
C ALA A 61 -3.76 -10.04 6.21
N HIS A 62 -2.96 -9.01 6.55
CA HIS A 62 -2.29 -8.96 7.84
C HIS A 62 -3.28 -8.86 9.00
N VAL A 63 -4.23 -7.92 8.95
CA VAL A 63 -5.19 -7.72 10.04
C VAL A 63 -6.19 -8.86 10.18
N ALA A 64 -6.53 -9.55 9.09
CA ALA A 64 -7.35 -10.77 9.14
C ALA A 64 -6.68 -11.89 9.95
N HIS A 65 -5.34 -11.99 9.90
CA HIS A 65 -4.57 -12.97 10.67
C HIS A 65 -4.12 -12.47 12.05
N HIS A 66 -4.13 -11.15 12.27
CA HIS A 66 -3.67 -10.50 13.50
C HIS A 66 -4.66 -9.39 13.88
N PRO A 67 -5.89 -9.72 14.28
CA PRO A 67 -6.88 -8.72 14.64
C PRO A 67 -6.36 -7.89 15.81
N CYS A 68 -6.15 -6.59 15.59
CA CYS A 68 -5.68 -5.68 16.61
C CYS A 68 -6.78 -5.46 17.66
N ALA A 69 -6.40 -5.36 18.94
CA ALA A 69 -7.28 -4.78 19.94
C ALA A 69 -7.57 -3.30 19.57
N GLY A 70 -8.71 -2.76 20.00
CA GLY A 70 -9.12 -1.40 19.63
C GLY A 70 -8.09 -0.31 19.95
N GLU A 71 -7.27 -0.52 20.99
CA GLU A 71 -6.21 0.40 21.43
C GLU A 71 -4.93 0.33 20.57
N ASP A 72 -4.77 -0.73 19.76
CA ASP A 72 -3.62 -0.99 18.91
C ASP A 72 -3.98 -0.94 17.41
N SER A 73 -4.99 -0.14 17.04
CA SER A 73 -5.46 -0.02 15.65
C SER A 73 -4.33 0.42 14.72
N LEU A 74 -3.83 -0.52 13.91
CA LEU A 74 -2.76 -0.25 12.95
C LEU A 74 -3.18 0.81 11.92
N LEU A 75 -4.44 0.78 11.48
CA LEU A 75 -4.98 1.78 10.56
C LEU A 75 -4.96 3.19 11.16
N ALA A 76 -5.36 3.32 12.44
CA ALA A 76 -5.36 4.61 13.12
C ALA A 76 -3.93 5.17 13.22
N ARG A 77 -2.96 4.32 13.61
CA ARG A 77 -1.55 4.71 13.66
C ARG A 77 -0.99 5.07 12.29
N MET A 78 -1.41 4.41 11.21
CA MET A 78 -1.00 4.80 9.86
C MET A 78 -1.60 6.16 9.45
N ALA A 79 -2.87 6.40 9.80
CA ALA A 79 -3.58 7.64 9.49
C ALA A 79 -2.94 8.87 10.16
N GLU A 80 -2.32 8.72 11.34
CA GLU A 80 -1.55 9.79 11.99
C GLU A 80 -0.35 10.29 11.16
N HIS A 81 0.12 9.49 10.20
CA HIS A 81 1.26 9.81 9.32
C HIS A 81 0.85 10.10 7.87
N ALA A 82 -0.42 9.96 7.54
CA ALA A 82 -0.95 10.19 6.20
C ALA A 82 -1.30 11.66 6.00
N ASP A 83 -0.75 12.29 4.97
CA ASP A 83 -1.27 13.56 4.48
C ASP A 83 -2.41 13.31 3.49
N PHE A 84 -3.64 13.33 3.99
CA PHE A 84 -4.85 13.17 3.17
C PHE A 84 -5.13 14.34 2.23
N THR A 85 -4.37 15.42 2.35
CA THR A 85 -4.45 16.59 1.47
C THR A 85 -3.31 16.62 0.45
N ALA A 86 -2.42 15.62 0.46
CA ALA A 86 -1.31 15.54 -0.47
C ALA A 86 -1.83 15.46 -1.91
N GLU A 87 -1.30 16.33 -2.76
CA GLU A 87 -1.52 16.27 -4.21
C GLU A 87 -0.45 15.39 -4.87
N GLY A 88 -0.76 14.85 -6.04
CA GLY A 88 0.17 14.02 -6.82
C GLY A 88 0.32 12.59 -6.27
N LEU A 89 1.51 12.02 -6.43
CA LEU A 89 1.75 10.58 -6.23
C LEU A 89 1.42 10.06 -4.83
N GLU A 90 1.67 10.85 -3.79
CA GLU A 90 1.31 10.45 -2.42
C GLU A 90 -0.22 10.41 -2.22
N GLY A 91 -0.92 11.42 -2.74
CA GLY A 91 -2.39 11.45 -2.72
C GLY A 91 -3.00 10.27 -3.46
N GLU A 92 -2.49 9.96 -4.66
CA GLU A 92 -2.95 8.84 -5.47
C GLU A 92 -2.67 7.49 -4.81
N TYR A 93 -1.52 7.35 -4.14
CA TYR A 93 -1.22 6.17 -3.32
C TYR A 93 -2.25 5.97 -2.20
N TRP A 94 -2.57 7.02 -1.44
CA TRP A 94 -3.58 6.93 -0.39
C TRP A 94 -4.99 6.69 -0.96
N ALA A 95 -5.35 7.33 -2.08
CA ALA A 95 -6.61 7.08 -2.77
C ALA A 95 -6.75 5.59 -3.16
N GLY A 96 -5.68 5.01 -3.71
CA GLY A 96 -5.59 3.58 -3.98
C GLY A 96 -5.81 2.74 -2.72
N PHE A 97 -5.06 3.02 -1.67
CA PHE A 97 -5.14 2.30 -0.40
C PHE A 97 -6.56 2.30 0.19
N PHE A 98 -7.19 3.48 0.32
CA PHE A 98 -8.52 3.60 0.92
C PHE A 98 -9.63 3.07 0.02
N SER A 99 -9.50 3.15 -1.31
CA SER A 99 -10.51 2.57 -2.21
C SER A 99 -10.65 1.05 -2.04
N LEU A 100 -9.55 0.32 -1.85
CA LEU A 100 -9.64 -1.13 -1.62
C LEU A 100 -10.22 -1.45 -0.24
N LEU A 101 -9.95 -0.61 0.77
CA LEU A 101 -10.58 -0.74 2.08
C LEU A 101 -12.09 -0.52 2.00
N GLU A 102 -12.53 0.49 1.25
CA GLU A 102 -13.95 0.76 1.01
C GLU A 102 -14.64 -0.44 0.34
N GLU A 103 -14.03 -0.99 -0.72
CA GLU A 103 -14.53 -2.21 -1.38
C GLU A 103 -14.63 -3.41 -0.43
N ALA A 104 -13.63 -3.59 0.44
CA ALA A 104 -13.62 -4.67 1.43
C ALA A 104 -14.73 -4.49 2.49
N VAL A 105 -14.98 -3.26 2.95
CA VAL A 105 -16.05 -2.94 3.90
C VAL A 105 -17.42 -3.18 3.27
N LEU A 106 -17.63 -2.74 2.02
CA LEU A 106 -18.87 -2.98 1.28
C LEU A 106 -19.12 -4.48 1.09
N SER A 107 -18.10 -5.23 0.68
CA SER A 107 -18.19 -6.69 0.51
C SER A 107 -18.53 -7.39 1.83
N ALA A 108 -17.92 -6.96 2.94
CA ALA A 108 -18.21 -7.52 4.27
C ALA A 108 -19.65 -7.21 4.71
N ALA A 109 -20.14 -5.99 4.47
CA ALA A 109 -21.51 -5.60 4.79
C ALA A 109 -22.54 -6.42 3.99
N GLU A 110 -22.29 -6.65 2.69
CA GLU A 110 -23.14 -7.49 1.84
C GLU A 110 -23.21 -8.94 2.32
N CYS A 111 -22.10 -9.50 2.79
CA CYS A 111 -22.07 -10.85 3.37
C CYS A 111 -22.90 -10.94 4.67
N LEU A 112 -22.79 -9.94 5.55
CA LEU A 112 -23.55 -9.91 6.80
C LEU A 112 -25.06 -9.80 6.54
N ASP A 113 -25.47 -8.95 5.60
CA ASP A 113 -26.87 -8.82 5.18
C ASP A 113 -27.45 -10.11 4.57
N ALA A 114 -26.61 -10.90 3.88
CA ALA A 114 -27.02 -12.17 3.29
C ALA A 114 -27.25 -13.25 4.36
N ASP A 115 -26.38 -13.31 5.39
CA ASP A 115 -26.51 -14.25 6.50
C ASP A 115 -27.77 -13.96 7.34
N ASP A 116 -28.07 -12.68 7.61
CA ASP A 116 -29.28 -12.27 8.32
C ASP A 116 -30.56 -12.64 7.55
N LYS A 117 -30.53 -12.60 6.21
CA LYS A 117 -31.66 -13.02 5.36
C LYS A 117 -31.80 -14.54 5.26
N ALA A 118 -30.71 -15.29 5.34
CA ALA A 118 -30.73 -16.75 5.31
C ALA A 118 -31.23 -17.39 6.63
N GLY A 119 -31.06 -16.70 7.77
CA GLY A 119 -31.54 -17.15 9.09
C GLY A 119 -33.06 -17.01 9.32
N GLY A 120 -33.79 -16.39 8.40
CA GLY A 120 -35.21 -16.04 8.57
C GLY A 120 -36.25 -17.05 8.07
N SER A 121 -35.85 -18.21 7.53
CA SER A 121 -36.79 -19.18 6.94
C SER A 121 -36.65 -20.58 7.55
N ILE A 122 -37.15 -20.73 8.78
CA ILE A 122 -37.61 -22.02 9.29
C ILE A 122 -39.06 -21.84 9.74
N HIS A 123 -40.01 -22.11 8.84
CA HIS A 123 -41.40 -22.39 9.17
C HIS A 123 -41.91 -23.52 8.28
#